data_AF-A0A847B7L2-F1
#
_entry.id   AF-A0A847B7L2-F1
#
_cell.length_a   1.000
_cell.length_b   1.000
_cell.length_c   1.000
_cell.angle_alpha   90.00
_cell.angle_beta   90.00
_cell.angle_gamma   90.00
#
_symmetry.space_group_name_H-M   'P 1'
#
loop_
_entity.id
_entity.type
_entity.pdbx_description
1 polymer ?
#
loop_
_entity_poly.entity_id
_entity_poly.type
_entity_poly.pdbx_seq_one_letter_code
_entity_poly.pdbx_strand_id
1 'polypeptide(L)'
;IKTNRILITAISTSIVLIIATIVFVYAAIYLEKYLWTLFVWSVPAGMICLYFFNWRWGEKKFTFYIVTVFLWSILTAIFLETMQYNTWLIFIIGIPIQITVTLIGFLKK
;
A
#
# COMPACT_ATOMS: atom_id res chain seq x y z
N ILE A 1 -22.05 -15.43 -4.78
CA ILE A 1 -20.63 -15.61 -5.19
C ILE A 1 -19.80 -14.31 -5.06
N LYS A 2 -20.33 -13.11 -5.36
CA LYS A 2 -19.59 -11.83 -5.20
C LYS A 2 -19.21 -11.50 -3.74
N THR A 3 -20.09 -11.77 -2.76
CA THR A 3 -19.83 -11.51 -1.32
C THR A 3 -18.60 -12.24 -0.81
N ASN A 4 -18.41 -13.50 -1.21
CA ASN A 4 -17.26 -14.30 -0.78
C ASN A 4 -15.93 -13.69 -1.25
N ARG A 5 -15.90 -13.01 -2.41
CA ARG A 5 -14.68 -12.39 -2.93
C ARG A 5 -14.27 -11.17 -2.11
N ILE A 6 -15.23 -10.31 -1.75
CA ILE A 6 -14.99 -9.15 -0.88
C ILE A 6 -14.50 -9.62 0.51
N LEU A 7 -15.12 -10.68 1.03
CA LEU A 7 -14.72 -11.26 2.32
C LEU A 7 -13.29 -11.78 2.28
N ILE A 8 -12.90 -12.52 1.22
CA ILE A 8 -11.55 -13.06 1.06
C ILE A 8 -10.52 -11.93 0.97
N THR A 9 -10.81 -10.87 0.19
CA THR A 9 -9.91 -9.71 0.10
C THR A 9 -9.77 -8.99 1.43
N ALA A 10 -10.87 -8.80 2.17
CA ALA A 10 -10.87 -8.16 3.47
C ALA A 10 -10.06 -8.97 4.50
N ILE A 11 -10.29 -10.29 4.56
CA ILE A 11 -9.55 -11.20 5.43
C ILE A 11 -8.05 -11.14 5.11
N SER A 12 -7.66 -11.15 3.83
CA SER A 12 -6.25 -11.05 3.47
C SER A 12 -5.63 -9.72 3.89
N THR A 13 -6.33 -8.59 3.74
CA THR A 13 -5.82 -7.30 4.22
C THR A 13 -5.71 -7.24 5.74
N SER A 14 -6.65 -7.87 6.46
CA SER A 14 -6.59 -7.99 7.92
C SER A 14 -5.39 -8.82 8.38
N ILE A 15 -5.02 -9.89 7.67
CA ILE A 15 -3.82 -10.69 7.99
C ILE A 15 -2.56 -9.82 7.91
N VAL A 16 -2.44 -8.96 6.90
CA VAL A 16 -1.29 -8.03 6.77
C VAL A 16 -1.22 -7.08 7.97
N LEU A 17 -2.36 -6.54 8.42
CA LEU A 17 -2.43 -5.68 9.61
C LEU A 17 -2.09 -6.42 10.91
N ILE A 18 -2.52 -7.67 11.05
CA ILE A 18 -2.19 -8.52 12.20
C ILE A 18 -0.69 -8.75 12.26
N ILE A 19 -0.07 -9.10 11.12
CA ILE A 19 1.39 -9.29 11.04
C ILE A 19 2.12 -7.99 11.42
N ALA A 20 1.70 -6.84 10.90
CA ALA A 20 2.28 -5.55 11.26
C ALA A 20 2.16 -5.24 12.77
N THR A 21 1.02 -5.57 13.38
CA THR A 21 0.80 -5.40 14.82
C THR A 21 1.71 -6.31 15.64
N ILE A 22 1.89 -7.57 15.23
CA ILE A 22 2.80 -8.51 15.89
C ILE A 22 4.23 -7.94 15.84
N VAL A 23 4.71 -7.54 14.66
CA VAL A 23 6.06 -6.96 14.51
C VAL A 23 6.23 -5.69 15.35
N PHE A 24 5.21 -4.83 15.41
CA PHE A 24 5.22 -3.64 16.26
C PHE A 24 5.35 -3.98 17.75
N VAL A 25 4.57 -4.95 18.25
CA VAL A 25 4.64 -5.39 19.66
C VAL A 25 6.02 -5.98 19.98
N TYR A 26 6.57 -6.81 19.09
CA TYR A 26 7.93 -7.33 19.25
C TYR A 26 8.97 -6.21 19.28
N ALA A 27 8.89 -5.25 18.36
CA ALA A 27 9.81 -4.11 18.35
C ALA A 27 9.71 -3.26 19.63
N ALA A 28 8.50 -3.02 20.13
CA ALA A 28 8.28 -2.25 21.35
C ALA A 28 8.87 -2.94 22.59
N ILE A 29 8.74 -4.27 22.70
CA ILE A 29 9.24 -5.04 23.84
C ILE A 29 10.76 -5.20 23.82
N TYR A 30 11.34 -5.54 22.66
CA TYR A 30 12.76 -5.92 22.59
C TYR A 30 13.71 -4.78 22.20
N LEU A 31 13.25 -3.82 21.40
CA LEU A 31 14.08 -2.70 20.93
C LEU A 31 13.77 -1.40 21.66
N GLU A 32 12.76 -1.37 22.54
CA GLU A 32 12.24 -0.17 23.23
C GLU A 32 11.95 1.00 22.27
N LYS A 33 11.72 0.69 20.99
CA LYS A 33 11.45 1.67 19.92
C LYS A 33 10.02 1.54 19.46
N TYR A 34 9.30 2.66 19.51
CA TYR A 34 7.95 2.79 18.97
C TYR A 34 8.02 3.00 17.44
N LEU A 35 8.19 1.91 16.69
CA LEU A 35 8.22 1.91 15.22
C LEU A 35 6.80 2.03 14.64
N TRP A 36 6.11 3.14 14.92
CA TRP A 36 4.75 3.39 14.41
C TRP A 36 4.67 3.44 12.88
N THR A 37 5.79 3.73 12.21
CA THR A 37 5.94 3.69 10.75
C THR A 37 5.66 2.31 10.16
N LEU A 38 5.77 1.21 10.94
CA LEU A 38 5.37 -0.13 10.51
C LEU A 38 3.90 -0.23 10.11
N PHE A 39 3.03 0.52 10.78
CA PHE A 39 1.61 0.59 10.40
C PHE A 39 1.42 1.30 9.07
N VAL A 40 2.22 2.32 8.77
CA VAL A 40 2.20 2.99 7.47
C VAL A 40 2.69 2.04 6.37
N TRP A 41 3.76 1.28 6.63
CA TRP A 41 4.28 0.25 5.72
C TRP A 41 3.34 -0.95 5.53
N SER A 42 2.41 -1.20 6.46
CA SER A 42 1.38 -2.23 6.29
C SER A 42 0.37 -1.87 5.19
N VAL A 43 0.15 -0.57 4.91
CA VAL A 43 -0.78 -0.10 3.87
C VAL A 43 -0.31 -0.50 2.46
N PRO A 44 0.92 -0.18 2.00
CA PRO A 44 1.40 -0.63 0.71
C PRO A 44 1.48 -2.16 0.62
N ALA A 45 1.84 -2.85 1.70
CA ALA A 45 1.80 -4.31 1.75
C ALA A 45 0.37 -4.86 1.53
N GLY A 46 -0.64 -4.25 2.14
CA GLY A 46 -2.05 -4.59 1.94
C GLY A 46 -2.52 -4.33 0.50
N MET A 47 -2.05 -3.24 -0.11
CA MET A 47 -2.35 -2.94 -1.52
C MET A 47 -1.76 -3.96 -2.49
N ILE A 48 -0.59 -4.55 -2.18
CA ILE A 48 -0.02 -5.65 -2.96
C ILE A 48 -0.96 -6.87 -2.91
N CYS A 49 -1.44 -7.25 -1.72
CA CYS A 49 -2.41 -8.34 -1.59
C CYS A 49 -3.68 -8.06 -2.40
N LEU A 50 -4.23 -6.84 -2.32
CA LEU A 50 -5.39 -6.43 -3.11
C LEU A 50 -5.11 -6.50 -4.62
N TYR A 51 -3.93 -6.11 -5.06
CA TYR A 51 -3.52 -6.22 -6.46
C TYR A 51 -3.52 -7.68 -6.94
N PHE A 52 -2.97 -8.61 -6.15
CA PHE A 52 -2.99 -10.05 -6.48
C PHE A 52 -4.41 -10.61 -6.63
N PHE A 53 -5.33 -10.27 -5.72
CA PHE A 53 -6.72 -10.71 -5.85
C PHE A 53 -7.44 -10.04 -7.01
N ASN A 54 -7.15 -8.77 -7.27
CA ASN A 54 -7.74 -8.04 -8.39
C ASN A 54 -7.23 -8.59 -9.74
N TRP A 55 -6.00 -9.08 -9.81
CA TRP A 55 -5.49 -9.77 -11.00
C TRP A 55 -6.25 -11.08 -11.28
N ARG A 56 -6.65 -11.82 -10.24
CA ARG A 56 -7.34 -13.11 -10.40
C ARG A 56 -8.80 -12.97 -10.82
N TRP A 57 -9.52 -11.97 -10.30
CA TRP A 57 -10.98 -11.89 -10.39
C TRP A 57 -11.55 -10.49 -10.69
N GLY A 58 -10.70 -9.48 -10.78
CA GLY A 58 -11.09 -8.08 -10.79
C GLY A 58 -11.17 -7.43 -12.17
N GLU A 59 -11.75 -6.24 -12.21
CA GLU A 59 -11.82 -5.43 -13.42
C GLU A 59 -10.60 -4.51 -13.52
N LYS A 60 -10.20 -4.18 -14.76
CA LYS A 60 -9.06 -3.28 -15.06
C LYS A 60 -9.20 -1.91 -14.39
N LYS A 61 -10.43 -1.42 -14.16
CA LYS A 61 -10.70 -0.16 -13.47
C LYS A 61 -10.21 -0.17 -12.02
N PHE A 62 -10.45 -1.27 -11.28
CA PHE A 62 -9.96 -1.41 -9.90
C PHE A 62 -8.44 -1.51 -9.83
N THR A 63 -7.79 -2.10 -10.85
CA THR A 63 -6.33 -2.16 -10.91
C THR A 63 -5.72 -0.76 -10.91
N PHE A 64 -6.31 0.18 -11.66
CA PHE A 64 -5.83 1.56 -11.70
C PHE A 64 -5.87 2.22 -10.31
N TYR A 65 -7.02 2.12 -9.61
CA TYR A 65 -7.16 2.67 -8.27
C TYR A 65 -6.17 2.04 -7.28
N ILE A 66 -6.00 0.71 -7.31
CA ILE A 66 -5.06 0.00 -6.43
C ILE A 66 -3.62 0.47 -6.67
N VAL A 67 -3.20 0.60 -7.93
CA VAL A 67 -1.83 1.05 -8.27
C VAL A 67 -1.58 2.49 -7.84
N THR A 68 -2.56 3.38 -8.01
CA THR A 68 -2.45 4.77 -7.52
C THR A 68 -2.33 4.82 -6.01
N VAL A 69 -3.22 4.15 -5.27
CA VAL A 69 -3.16 4.13 -3.80
C VAL A 69 -1.86 3.51 -3.31
N PHE A 70 -1.40 2.44 -3.95
CA PHE A 70 -0.11 1.80 -3.65
C PHE A 70 1.07 2.77 -3.80
N LEU A 71 1.14 3.48 -4.93
CA LEU A 71 2.21 4.44 -5.21
C LEU A 71 2.26 5.54 -4.15
N TRP A 72 1.13 6.18 -3.86
CA TRP A 72 1.11 7.25 -2.85
C TRP A 72 1.35 6.73 -1.43
N SER A 73 0.93 5.50 -1.13
CA SER A 73 1.20 4.86 0.16
C SER A 73 2.69 4.58 0.36
N ILE A 74 3.42 4.12 -0.68
CA ILE A 74 4.87 3.93 -0.62
C ILE A 74 5.59 5.27 -0.43
N LEU A 75 5.25 6.29 -1.21
CA LEU A 75 5.90 7.60 -1.10
C LEU A 75 5.68 8.19 0.31
N THR A 76 4.47 8.03 0.85
CA THR A 76 4.15 8.47 2.22
C THR A 76 4.91 7.67 3.27
N ALA A 77 5.03 6.35 3.11
CA ALA A 77 5.79 5.50 4.02
C ALA A 77 7.27 5.92 4.08
N ILE A 78 7.89 6.09 2.91
CA ILE A 78 9.28 6.56 2.79
C ILE A 78 9.43 7.96 3.40
N PHE A 79 8.52 8.88 3.07
CA PHE A 79 8.55 10.25 3.59
C PHE A 79 8.48 10.30 5.12
N LEU A 80 7.63 9.48 5.75
CA LEU A 80 7.50 9.44 7.20
C LEU A 80 8.71 8.79 7.87
N GLU A 81 9.36 7.82 7.22
CA GLU A 81 10.58 7.20 7.72
C GLU A 81 11.79 8.14 7.63
N THR A 82 11.90 8.92 6.55
CA THR A 82 13.02 9.85 6.31
C THR A 82 12.68 11.30 6.63
N MET A 83 11.64 11.56 7.43
CA MET A 83 11.14 12.92 7.72
C MET A 83 12.26 13.86 8.21
N GLN A 84 13.28 13.33 8.90
CA GLN A 84 14.45 14.08 9.37
C GLN A 84 15.32 14.68 8.26
N TYR A 85 15.26 14.14 7.04
CA TYR A 85 16.07 14.57 5.89
C TYR A 85 15.30 15.47 4.90
N ASN A 86 14.14 16.01 5.31
CA ASN A 86 13.30 16.89 4.48
C ASN A 86 13.01 16.34 3.08
N THR A 87 12.62 15.06 3.01
CA THR A 87 12.52 14.30 1.75
C THR A 87 11.22 14.55 0.99
N TRP A 88 10.56 15.68 1.22
CA TRP A 88 9.27 16.03 0.63
C TRP A 88 9.31 16.04 -0.92
N LEU A 89 10.48 16.30 -1.52
CA LEU A 89 10.67 16.31 -2.97
C LEU A 89 10.34 14.96 -3.64
N ILE A 90 10.33 13.85 -2.89
CA ILE A 90 9.90 12.53 -3.40
C ILE A 90 8.47 12.58 -3.96
N PHE A 91 7.59 13.43 -3.42
CA PHE A 91 6.23 13.58 -3.95
C PHE A 91 6.21 14.21 -5.35
N ILE A 92 7.19 15.05 -5.69
CA ILE A 92 7.31 15.63 -7.03
C ILE A 92 7.62 14.54 -8.06
N ILE A 93 8.37 13.50 -7.67
CA ILE A 93 8.63 12.31 -8.50
C ILE A 93 7.37 11.44 -8.64
N GLY A 94 6.50 11.42 -7.62
CA GLY A 94 5.23 10.72 -7.67
C GLY A 94 4.28 11.24 -8.77
N ILE A 95 4.29 12.55 -9.03
CA ILE A 95 3.43 13.20 -10.03
C ILE A 95 3.64 12.64 -11.45
N PRO A 96 4.85 12.66 -12.04
CA PRO A 96 5.08 12.13 -13.38
C PRO A 96 4.78 10.63 -13.45
N ILE A 97 5.09 9.86 -12.41
CA ILE A 97 4.75 8.43 -12.39
C ILE A 97 3.22 8.24 -12.43
N GLN A 98 2.47 9.01 -11.65
CA GLN A 98 1.00 8.95 -11.66
C GLN A 98 0.43 9.33 -13.04
N ILE A 99 1.03 10.30 -13.73
CA ILE A 99 0.67 10.65 -15.12
C ILE A 99 0.92 9.45 -16.05
N THR A 100 2.07 8.79 -15.96
CA THR A 100 2.37 7.58 -16.75
C THR A 100 1.36 6.45 -16.49
N VAL A 101 1.04 6.18 -15.22
CA VAL A 101 0.04 5.15 -14.85
C VAL A 101 -1.34 5.51 -15.45
N THR A 102 -1.70 6.79 -15.41
CA THR A 102 -2.95 7.30 -15.99
C THR A 102 -2.98 7.12 -17.50
N LEU A 103 -1.92 7.51 -18.20
CA LEU A 103 -1.79 7.34 -19.65
C LEU A 103 -1.87 5.87 -20.07
N ILE A 104 -1.20 4.96 -19.35
CA ILE A 104 -1.29 3.51 -19.61
C ILE A 104 -2.72 3.00 -19.38
N GLY A 105 -3.40 3.51 -18.36
CA GLY A 105 -4.80 3.20 -18.09
C GLY A 105 -5.73 3.60 -19.24
N PHE A 106 -5.49 4.76 -19.87
CA PHE A 106 -6.23 5.22 -21.05
C PHE A 106 -5.87 4.47 -22.34
N LEU A 107 -4.60 4.08 -22.52
CA LEU A 107 -4.14 3.36 -23.71
C LEU A 107 -4.70 1.92 -23.80
N LYS A 108 -4.94 1.27 -22.66
CA LYS A 108 -5.47 -0.11 -22.60
C LYS A 108 -7.00 -0.22 -22.78
N LYS A 109 -7.64 0.87 -23.23
CA LYS A 109 -9.07 0.94 -23.52
C LYS A 109 -9.36 0.41 -24.91
#